data_AF-A0A7V8YA49-F1
#
_entry.id   AF-A0A7V8YA49-F1
#
_cell.length_a   1.000
_cell.length_b   1.000
_cell.length_c   1.000
_cell.angle_alpha   90.00
_cell.angle_beta   90.00
_cell.angle_gamma   90.00
#
_symmetry.space_group_name_H-M   'P 1'
#
loop_
_entity.id
_entity.type
_entity.pdbx_description
1 polymer ?
#
loop_
_entity_poly.entity_id
_entity_poly.type
_entity_poly.pdbx_seq_one_letter_code
_entity_poly.pdbx_strand_id
1 'polypeptide(L)'
;MLRSRALACVLCLAAVLGLAFLPGPAAGTAQPGRVRLELLRAPVWRKPDQPLNIRLRITNQQPDRIEAFRLAVGVEDRIGSRSALHDSFERPSSYQPSTFPKDYEKPMAPGATRVISIRDSTSKLDLLDLASEGGVYPLTITFQDLSRDEI
;
A
#
# COMPACT_ATOMS: atom_id res chain seq x y z
N MET A 1 -85.33 15.40 -5.89
CA MET A 1 -85.40 14.93 -7.30
C MET A 1 -84.15 14.11 -7.61
N LEU A 2 -84.37 12.96 -8.28
CA LEU A 2 -83.46 12.23 -9.17
C LEU A 2 -82.01 11.87 -8.73
N ARG A 3 -81.84 10.56 -8.56
CA ARG A 3 -80.71 9.70 -8.97
C ARG A 3 -79.78 10.31 -10.04
N SER A 4 -78.46 10.09 -9.91
CA SER A 4 -77.70 9.16 -10.78
C SER A 4 -76.18 9.32 -10.68
N ARG A 5 -75.52 8.18 -10.89
CA ARG A 5 -74.10 7.84 -10.75
C ARG A 5 -73.26 8.29 -11.95
N ALA A 6 -71.98 8.59 -11.72
CA ALA A 6 -70.83 8.33 -12.61
C ALA A 6 -69.57 8.51 -11.73
N LEU A 7 -68.87 7.48 -11.25
CA LEU A 7 -68.07 6.44 -11.90
C LEU A 7 -66.87 6.99 -12.70
N ALA A 8 -65.69 6.51 -12.27
CA ALA A 8 -64.47 6.23 -13.03
C ALA A 8 -63.29 7.20 -12.92
N CYS A 9 -62.13 6.55 -12.71
CA CYS A 9 -60.77 6.99 -13.01
C CYS A 9 -60.15 8.01 -12.06
N VAL A 10 -59.33 7.53 -11.11
CA VAL A 10 -57.86 7.70 -11.10
C VAL A 10 -57.36 6.95 -9.85
N LEU A 11 -57.07 5.66 -9.99
CA LEU A 11 -56.54 4.85 -8.89
C LEU A 11 -55.54 3.82 -9.45
N CYS A 12 -54.49 4.33 -10.12
CA CYS A 12 -53.35 3.55 -10.61
C CYS A 12 -52.05 4.35 -10.47
N LEU A 13 -51.75 4.85 -9.27
CA LEU A 13 -50.44 5.45 -8.97
C LEU A 13 -49.92 4.98 -7.60
N ALA A 14 -49.95 3.67 -7.37
CA ALA A 14 -49.47 3.03 -6.15
C ALA A 14 -48.52 1.86 -6.49
N ALA A 15 -47.50 2.13 -7.32
CA ALA A 15 -46.52 1.12 -7.73
C ALA A 15 -45.09 1.69 -7.86
N VAL A 16 -44.66 2.51 -6.88
CA VAL A 16 -43.25 2.92 -6.74
C VAL A 16 -42.79 2.87 -5.27
N LEU A 17 -43.27 1.88 -4.50
CA LEU A 17 -42.71 1.55 -3.19
C LEU A 17 -42.26 0.09 -3.21
N GLY A 18 -40.97 -0.13 -3.45
CA GLY A 18 -40.43 -1.49 -3.33
C GLY A 18 -39.26 -1.82 -4.26
N LEU A 19 -38.27 -0.93 -4.40
CA LEU A 19 -36.94 -1.37 -4.83
C LEU A 19 -35.89 -0.91 -3.82
N ALA A 20 -35.57 -1.85 -2.94
CA ALA A 20 -34.23 -2.17 -2.51
C ALA A 20 -33.39 -1.02 -1.93
N PHE A 21 -33.54 -0.82 -0.62
CA PHE A 21 -32.41 -0.49 0.25
C PHE A 21 -31.32 -1.58 0.09
N LEU A 22 -30.52 -1.49 -0.96
CA LEU A 22 -29.22 -2.15 -1.01
C LEU A 22 -28.28 -1.29 -0.17
N PRO A 23 -27.66 -1.79 0.91
CA PRO A 23 -26.51 -1.10 1.47
C PRO A 23 -25.49 -0.98 0.34
N GLY A 24 -25.19 0.26 -0.07
CA GLY A 24 -24.10 0.51 -0.99
C GLY A 24 -22.82 -0.13 -0.46
N PRO A 25 -21.90 -0.60 -1.32
CA PRO A 25 -20.61 -1.09 -0.86
C PRO A 25 -20.02 0.01 0.02
N ALA A 26 -19.73 -0.32 1.28
CA ALA A 26 -19.02 0.58 2.17
C ALA A 26 -17.73 0.95 1.44
N ALA A 27 -17.60 2.23 1.06
CA ALA A 27 -16.32 2.77 0.65
C ALA A 27 -15.40 2.56 1.85
N GLY A 28 -14.55 1.54 1.79
CA GLY A 28 -13.52 1.33 2.78
C GLY A 28 -12.69 2.61 2.82
N THR A 29 -12.82 3.39 3.89
CA THR A 29 -11.90 4.47 4.15
C THR A 29 -10.55 3.82 4.33
N ALA A 30 -9.65 4.01 3.35
CA ALA A 30 -8.24 3.72 3.53
C ALA A 30 -7.83 4.42 4.83
N GLN A 31 -7.58 3.63 5.89
CA GLN A 31 -7.09 4.21 7.13
C GLN A 31 -5.83 5.01 6.77
N PRO A 32 -5.74 6.29 7.19
CA PRO A 32 -4.52 7.05 6.97
C PRO A 32 -3.38 6.20 7.52
N GLY A 33 -2.43 5.85 6.65
CA GLY A 33 -1.28 5.04 7.05
C GLY A 33 -0.66 5.70 8.28
N ARG A 34 -0.46 4.93 9.35
CA ARG A 34 0.14 5.42 10.60
C ARG A 34 1.44 6.19 10.31
N VAL A 35 2.19 5.71 9.32
CA VAL A 35 3.38 6.36 8.78
C VAL A 35 3.21 6.55 7.28
N ARG A 36 3.64 7.72 6.78
CA ARG A 36 3.75 7.97 5.35
C ARG A 36 5.16 7.69 4.88
N LEU A 37 5.29 6.81 3.89
CA LEU A 37 6.52 6.57 3.15
C LEU A 37 6.41 7.21 1.77
N GLU A 38 7.37 8.04 1.41
CA GLU A 38 7.48 8.62 0.07
C GLU A 38 8.84 8.28 -0.54
N LEU A 39 8.81 7.67 -1.73
CA LEU A 39 10.01 7.43 -2.51
C LEU A 39 10.48 8.74 -3.16
N LEU A 40 11.62 9.26 -2.74
CA LEU A 40 12.21 10.48 -3.31
C LEU A 40 13.09 10.17 -4.52
N ARG A 41 13.81 9.05 -4.46
CA ARG A 41 14.73 8.62 -5.52
C ARG A 41 15.00 7.14 -5.42
N ALA A 42 15.00 6.47 -6.57
CA ALA A 42 15.62 5.16 -6.75
C ALA A 42 16.31 5.13 -8.12
N PRO A 43 17.51 4.53 -8.23
CA PRO A 43 18.06 4.14 -9.52
C PRO A 43 17.13 3.18 -10.26
N VAL A 44 17.01 3.36 -11.57
CA VAL A 44 16.16 2.51 -12.43
C VAL A 44 16.83 1.16 -12.72
N TRP A 45 18.15 1.17 -12.95
CA TRP A 45 18.94 -0.01 -13.25
C TRP A 45 20.10 -0.15 -12.28
N ARG A 46 20.39 -1.38 -11.87
CA ARG A 46 21.52 -1.74 -11.00
C ARG A 46 22.17 -3.02 -11.48
N LYS A 47 23.47 -3.14 -11.27
CA LYS A 47 24.18 -4.41 -11.36
C LYS A 47 24.12 -5.13 -10.00
N PRO A 48 24.33 -6.46 -9.98
CA PRO A 48 24.64 -7.16 -8.74
C PRO A 48 25.77 -6.47 -7.96
N ASP A 49 25.79 -6.67 -6.64
CA ASP A 49 26.71 -6.03 -5.68
C ASP A 49 26.78 -4.49 -5.66
N GLN A 50 25.89 -3.79 -6.37
CA GLN A 50 25.84 -2.33 -6.31
C GLN A 50 24.96 -1.84 -5.17
N PRO A 51 25.28 -0.68 -4.57
CA PRO A 51 24.42 -0.08 -3.55
C PRO A 51 23.04 0.27 -4.12
N LEU A 52 21.98 -0.03 -3.34
CA LEU A 52 20.60 0.26 -3.70
C LEU A 52 20.36 1.75 -3.97
N ASN A 53 20.99 2.64 -3.20
CA ASN A 53 20.89 4.11 -3.34
C ASN A 53 19.43 4.62 -3.37
N ILE A 54 18.56 4.02 -2.57
CA ILE A 54 17.17 4.44 -2.43
C ILE A 54 17.08 5.57 -1.41
N ARG A 55 16.33 6.63 -1.72
CA ARG A 55 16.08 7.76 -0.82
C ARG A 55 14.59 7.85 -0.50
N LEU A 56 14.26 7.80 0.78
CA LEU A 56 12.90 7.82 1.29
C LEU A 56 12.67 9.03 2.18
N ARG A 57 11.47 9.58 2.14
CA ARG A 57 10.94 10.44 3.19
C ARG A 57 9.95 9.63 4.01
N ILE A 58 10.13 9.68 5.33
CA ILE A 58 9.26 9.07 6.31
C ILE A 58 8.63 10.19 7.11
N THR A 59 7.31 10.20 7.23
CA THR A 59 6.58 11.14 8.07
C THR A 59 5.76 10.37 9.08
N ASN A 60 5.99 10.63 10.37
CA ASN A 60 5.16 10.09 11.43
C ASN A 60 3.80 10.81 11.39
N GLN A 61 2.73 10.11 11.02
CA GLN A 61 1.37 10.65 11.01
C GLN A 61 0.56 10.23 12.25
N GLN A 62 1.21 9.55 13.21
CA GLN A 62 0.61 9.14 14.47
C GLN A 62 0.62 10.31 15.47
N PRO A 63 -0.35 10.33 16.41
CA PRO A 63 -0.34 11.29 17.52
C PRO A 63 0.77 11.00 18.53
N ASP A 64 1.33 9.79 18.51
CA ASP A 64 2.36 9.34 19.43
C ASP A 64 3.75 9.42 18.82
N ARG A 65 4.76 9.48 19.69
CA ARG A 65 6.16 9.37 19.28
C ARG A 65 6.47 7.91 18.90
N ILE A 66 7.23 7.74 17.83
CA ILE A 66 7.87 6.47 17.45
C ILE A 66 9.27 6.47 18.05
N GLU A 67 9.58 5.57 18.98
CA GLU A 67 10.91 5.53 19.61
C GLU A 67 11.96 4.89 18.71
N ALA A 68 11.62 3.76 18.09
CA ALA A 68 12.45 3.05 17.14
C ALA A 68 11.59 2.42 16.04
N PHE A 69 12.18 2.22 14.87
CA PHE A 69 11.50 1.55 13.76
C PHE A 69 12.46 0.73 12.90
N ARG A 70 11.90 -0.23 12.18
CA ARG A 70 12.57 -1.07 11.20
C ARG A 70 12.03 -0.77 9.82
N LEU A 71 12.93 -0.63 8.85
CA LEU A 71 12.59 -0.73 7.44
C LEU A 71 12.99 -2.13 6.97
N ALA A 72 12.05 -2.89 6.43
CA ALA A 72 12.39 -4.13 5.74
C ALA A 72 12.33 -3.87 4.23
N VAL A 73 13.43 -4.18 3.54
CA VAL A 73 13.52 -4.08 2.09
C VAL A 73 13.43 -5.49 1.55
N GLY A 74 12.32 -5.78 0.88
CA GLY A 74 12.07 -7.04 0.22
C GLY A 74 12.17 -6.92 -1.30
N VAL A 75 12.48 -8.04 -1.94
CA VAL A 75 12.46 -8.18 -3.40
C VAL A 75 11.53 -9.32 -3.79
N GLU A 76 10.78 -9.10 -4.86
CA GLU A 76 9.88 -10.10 -5.44
C GLU A 76 10.53 -10.82 -6.63
N ASP A 77 9.89 -11.89 -7.08
CA ASP A 77 10.33 -12.63 -8.26
C ASP A 77 10.40 -11.77 -9.51
N ARG A 78 11.22 -12.22 -10.46
CA ARG A 78 11.39 -11.55 -11.74
C ARG A 78 10.06 -11.43 -12.47
N ILE A 79 9.75 -10.23 -12.92
CA ILE A 79 8.59 -9.98 -13.77
C ILE A 79 8.88 -10.46 -15.19
N GLY A 80 8.06 -11.41 -15.66
CA GLY A 80 8.15 -12.00 -17.01
C GLY A 80 7.28 -11.31 -18.07
N SER A 81 6.36 -10.41 -17.69
CA SER A 81 5.42 -9.79 -18.63
C SER A 81 5.00 -8.37 -18.21
N ARG A 82 4.46 -7.60 -19.15
CA ARG A 82 3.97 -6.24 -18.89
C ARG A 82 2.74 -6.21 -17.97
N SER A 83 1.86 -7.22 -18.08
CA SER A 83 0.71 -7.35 -17.18
C SER A 83 1.16 -7.66 -15.76
N ALA A 84 2.12 -8.58 -15.59
CA ALA A 84 2.68 -8.87 -14.27
C ALA A 84 3.39 -7.65 -13.66
N LEU A 85 4.05 -6.81 -14.47
CA LEU A 85 4.59 -5.54 -13.99
C LEU A 85 3.49 -4.61 -13.49
N HIS A 86 2.42 -4.47 -14.27
CA HIS A 86 1.28 -3.63 -13.88
C HIS A 86 0.63 -4.14 -12.58
N ASP A 87 0.41 -5.46 -12.49
CA ASP A 87 -0.15 -6.10 -11.31
C ASP A 87 0.72 -5.88 -10.06
N SER A 88 2.06 -5.84 -10.20
CA SER A 88 2.96 -5.58 -9.07
C SER A 88 2.77 -4.22 -8.39
N PHE A 89 2.22 -3.22 -9.12
CA PHE A 89 1.94 -1.91 -8.54
C PHE A 89 0.57 -1.84 -7.86
N GLU A 90 -0.43 -2.52 -8.41
CA GLU A 90 -1.80 -2.53 -7.89
C GLU A 90 -1.98 -3.51 -6.73
N ARG A 91 -1.27 -4.64 -6.81
CA ARG A 91 -1.38 -5.79 -5.90
C ARG A 91 0.02 -6.32 -5.60
N PRO A 92 0.83 -5.58 -4.84
CA PRO A 92 2.17 -6.02 -4.45
C PRO A 92 2.07 -7.36 -3.71
N SER A 93 3.05 -8.24 -3.93
CA SER A 93 3.06 -9.55 -3.29
C SER A 93 3.23 -9.41 -1.79
N SER A 94 2.44 -10.16 -1.01
CA SER A 94 2.68 -10.31 0.43
C SER A 94 3.89 -11.18 0.74
N TYR A 95 4.36 -11.95 -0.23
CA TYR A 95 5.54 -12.81 -0.13
C TYR A 95 6.72 -12.16 -0.84
N GLN A 96 7.79 -11.91 -0.08
CA GLN A 96 9.08 -11.51 -0.62
C GLN A 96 10.11 -12.63 -0.35
N PRO A 97 10.56 -13.38 -1.37
CA PRO A 97 11.52 -14.49 -1.22
C PRO A 97 12.86 -14.07 -0.61
N SER A 98 13.21 -12.79 -0.70
CA SER A 98 14.39 -12.25 -0.03
C SER A 98 14.11 -10.88 0.55
N THR A 99 14.50 -10.68 1.81
CA THR A 99 14.28 -9.46 2.57
C THR A 99 15.44 -9.24 3.53
N PHE A 100 15.86 -7.99 3.72
CA PHE A 100 16.75 -7.63 4.81
C PHE A 100 16.17 -6.48 5.65
N PRO A 101 16.28 -6.55 6.99
CA PRO A 101 15.85 -5.49 7.88
C PRO A 101 16.93 -4.41 8.06
N LYS A 102 16.49 -3.20 8.39
CA LYS A 102 17.36 -2.10 8.80
C LYS A 102 16.70 -1.28 9.91
N ASP A 103 17.35 -1.28 11.06
CA ASP A 103 16.81 -0.69 12.28
C ASP A 103 17.29 0.75 12.46
N TYR A 104 16.40 1.58 12.99
CA TYR A 104 16.62 2.99 13.26
C TYR A 104 16.10 3.32 14.66
N GLU A 105 17.02 3.58 15.57
CA GLU A 105 16.73 3.84 16.99
C GLU A 105 16.45 5.31 17.30
N LYS A 106 16.51 6.19 16.28
CA LYS A 106 16.33 7.63 16.52
C LYS A 106 14.84 7.96 16.55
N PRO A 107 14.30 8.52 17.65
CA PRO A 107 12.87 8.77 17.77
C PRO A 107 12.32 9.76 16.75
N MET A 108 11.03 9.62 16.40
CA MET A 108 10.27 10.52 15.55
C MET A 108 9.05 11.04 16.30
N ALA A 109 9.05 12.34 16.62
CA ALA A 109 7.90 13.01 17.20
C ALA A 109 6.68 12.99 16.24
N PRO A 110 5.46 13.20 16.75
CA PRO A 110 4.28 13.37 15.91
C PRO A 110 4.48 14.44 14.83
N GLY A 111 4.10 14.14 13.59
CA GLY A 111 4.29 15.03 12.43
C GLY A 111 5.74 15.16 11.95
N ALA A 112 6.73 14.60 12.66
CA ALA A 112 8.12 14.72 12.28
C ALA A 112 8.40 13.98 10.97
N THR A 113 9.25 14.59 10.16
CA THR A 113 9.68 14.05 8.87
C THR A 113 11.17 13.76 8.90
N ARG A 114 11.58 12.61 8.35
CA ARG A 114 12.97 12.21 8.21
C ARG A 114 13.25 11.73 6.78
N VAL A 115 14.39 12.13 6.25
CA VAL A 115 14.90 11.60 4.98
C VAL A 115 15.97 10.56 5.25
N ILE A 116 15.81 9.36 4.69
CA ILE A 116 16.70 8.22 4.89
C ILE A 116 17.26 7.79 3.54
N SER A 117 18.52 7.33 3.55
CA SER A 117 19.17 6.72 2.39
C SER A 117 19.51 5.26 2.69
N ILE A 118 18.99 4.35 1.88
CA ILE A 118 19.32 2.93 1.90
C ILE A 118 20.41 2.73 0.85
N ARG A 119 21.65 2.56 1.31
CA ARG A 119 22.86 2.38 0.49
C ARG A 119 23.45 0.98 0.59
N ASP A 120 22.70 0.09 1.24
CA ASP A 120 23.04 -1.31 1.37
C ASP A 120 23.20 -1.96 -0.02
N SER A 121 24.12 -2.92 -0.11
CA SER A 121 24.39 -3.66 -1.35
C SER A 121 23.15 -4.45 -1.78
N THR A 122 22.93 -4.58 -3.09
CA THR A 122 21.92 -5.51 -3.64
C THR A 122 22.15 -6.95 -3.24
N SER A 123 23.40 -7.36 -2.91
CA SER A 123 23.69 -8.71 -2.42
C SER A 123 23.17 -9.01 -1.01
N LYS A 124 22.61 -8.03 -0.28
CA LYS A 124 21.79 -8.32 0.91
C LYS A 124 20.44 -8.94 0.55
N LEU A 125 20.07 -8.94 -0.72
CA LEU A 125 18.88 -9.59 -1.24
C LEU A 125 19.35 -10.85 -1.97
N ASP A 126 19.42 -11.98 -1.27
CA ASP A 126 19.86 -13.29 -1.78
C ASP A 126 19.28 -13.64 -3.16
N LEU A 127 18.02 -13.29 -3.43
CA LEU A 127 17.40 -13.50 -4.75
C LEU A 127 18.18 -12.78 -5.87
N LEU A 128 18.62 -11.54 -5.62
CA LEU A 128 19.37 -10.73 -6.60
C LEU A 128 20.83 -11.15 -6.70
N ASP A 129 21.38 -11.72 -5.63
CA ASP A 129 22.75 -12.26 -5.62
C ASP A 129 22.84 -13.54 -6.47
N LEU A 130 21.81 -14.38 -6.37
CA LEU A 130 21.68 -15.63 -7.14
C LEU A 130 21.12 -15.42 -8.55
N ALA A 131 20.63 -14.22 -8.88
CA ALA A 131 20.05 -13.93 -10.18
C ALA A 131 21.14 -13.87 -11.28
N SER A 132 21.21 -14.93 -12.09
CA SER A 132 22.09 -14.96 -13.27
C SER A 132 21.55 -14.15 -14.45
N GLU A 133 20.24 -13.88 -14.47
CA GLU A 133 19.57 -13.17 -15.57
C GLU A 133 19.14 -11.76 -15.15
N GLY A 134 19.53 -10.78 -15.98
CA GLY A 134 19.02 -9.42 -15.88
C GLY A 134 17.50 -9.36 -16.08
N GLY A 135 16.84 -8.48 -15.36
CA GLY A 135 15.38 -8.37 -15.40
C GLY A 135 14.84 -7.28 -14.50
N VAL A 136 13.52 -7.21 -14.44
CA VAL A 136 12.79 -6.33 -13.53
C VAL A 136 12.39 -7.14 -12.31
N TYR A 137 12.91 -6.74 -11.15
CA TYR A 137 12.62 -7.33 -9.86
C TYR A 137 11.96 -6.25 -8.99
N PRO A 138 10.66 -6.37 -8.69
CA PRO A 138 9.95 -5.41 -7.86
C PRO A 138 10.57 -5.35 -6.46
N LEU A 139 10.63 -4.14 -5.89
CA LEU A 139 11.12 -3.92 -4.54
C LEU A 139 9.99 -3.38 -3.67
N THR A 140 9.85 -3.97 -2.50
CA THR A 140 8.86 -3.56 -1.49
C THR A 140 9.60 -3.06 -0.27
N ILE A 141 9.18 -1.92 0.26
CA ILE A 141 9.76 -1.33 1.48
C ILE A 141 8.65 -1.20 2.49
N THR A 142 8.78 -1.95 3.59
CA THR A 142 7.81 -1.93 4.68
C THR A 142 8.39 -1.20 5.89
N PHE A 143 7.51 -0.54 6.63
CA PHE A 143 7.84 0.14 7.88
C PHE A 143 7.21 -0.63 9.02
N GLN A 144 8.00 -0.90 10.06
CA GLN A 144 7.57 -1.55 11.29
C GLN A 144 7.94 -0.64 12.46
N ASP A 145 6.95 -0.26 13.26
CA ASP A 145 7.18 0.46 14.52
C ASP A 145 7.65 -0.54 15.57
N LEU A 146 8.90 -0.40 16.04
CA LEU A 146 9.49 -1.30 17.05
C LEU A 146 9.15 -0.85 18.48
N SER A 147 8.53 0.31 18.66
CA SER A 147 8.06 0.77 19.97
C SER A 147 6.75 0.11 20.40
N ARG A 148 6.09 -0.57 19.46
CA ARG A 148 4.84 -1.29 19.66
C ARG A 148 5.03 -2.73 19.18
N ASP A 149 5.71 -3.54 19.99
CA ASP A 149 5.57 -4.98 19.84
C ASP A 149 4.09 -5.32 20.09
N GLU A 150 3.30 -5.47 19.01
CA GLU A 150 2.05 -6.20 19.07
C GLU A 150 2.41 -7.67 19.21
N ILE A 151 2.28 -8.18 20.44
CA ILE A 151 2.21 -9.63 20.75
C ILE A 151 0.89 -10.17 20.21
#